data_AF-A0A9E4Y4A5-F1
#
_entry.id   AF-A0A9E4Y4A5-F1
#
_cell.length_a   1.000
_cell.length_b   1.000
_cell.length_c   1.000
_cell.angle_alpha   90.00
_cell.angle_beta   90.00
_cell.angle_gamma   90.00
#
_symmetry.space_group_name_H-M   'P 1'
#
loop_
_entity.id
_entity.type
_entity.pdbx_description
1 polymer ?
#
loop_
_entity_poly.entity_id
_entity_poly.type
_entity_poly.pdbx_seq_one_letter_code
_entity_poly.pdbx_strand_id
1 'polypeptide(L)'
;MIIDSHCHSWAYWPYLPPVPDPENHGAVEQLIHQMDVNGVDRATIVCAQIFRNFDNNDYVAAALKRYPDRLEQFADVDSMWSDTYHTPGAAARLEEAAERWPMKAFTHYVAREDDASWFSSPDGIDFFKTAEQLGLIASIALAPHHQGQLRKVAERHPDLVFLCHHMSGLRAHGDDARANIDNVIESSKLPNIFLKLSGFHYLTDTPWNFPYPDTRWVYEECYEAFGTNMCWGSDFPVVKKSMTHLQSLEAFRTHCDFVSTDDRDAILGGTLDALLNRSRRVDKS
;
A
#
# COMPACT_ATOMS: atom_id res chain seq x y z
N MET A 1 2.07 -19.32 -3.08
CA MET A 1 1.06 -18.54 -2.35
C MET A 1 1.11 -17.13 -2.87
N ILE A 2 -0.02 -16.53 -3.20
CA ILE A 2 -0.14 -15.16 -3.70
C ILE A 2 -0.84 -14.31 -2.63
N ILE A 3 -0.23 -13.19 -2.27
CA ILE A 3 -0.78 -12.23 -1.30
C ILE A 3 -0.90 -10.86 -1.97
N ASP A 4 -2.11 -10.34 -2.05
CA ASP A 4 -2.36 -8.98 -2.51
C ASP A 4 -1.90 -7.97 -1.44
N SER A 5 -0.79 -7.28 -1.70
CA SER A 5 -0.24 -6.27 -0.78
C SER A 5 -0.99 -4.94 -0.78
N HIS A 6 -1.92 -4.73 -1.72
CA HIS A 6 -2.62 -3.47 -1.83
C HIS A 6 -4.00 -3.65 -2.45
N CYS A 7 -5.00 -3.71 -1.59
CA CYS A 7 -6.39 -3.51 -1.98
C CYS A 7 -7.07 -2.62 -0.94
N HIS A 8 -8.23 -2.13 -1.31
CA HIS A 8 -9.16 -1.44 -0.44
C HIS A 8 -10.45 -2.24 -0.35
N SER A 9 -11.23 -1.92 0.66
CA SER A 9 -12.64 -2.29 0.69
C SER A 9 -13.42 -1.20 1.39
N TRP A 10 -14.55 -0.83 0.79
CA TRP A 10 -15.40 0.25 1.28
C TRP A 10 -16.85 -0.21 1.31
N ALA A 11 -17.57 0.18 2.36
CA ALA A 11 -19.00 -0.01 2.46
C ALA A 11 -19.77 0.81 1.41
N TYR A 12 -19.17 1.91 0.94
CA TYR A 12 -19.73 2.74 -0.12
C TYR A 12 -18.63 3.25 -1.07
N TRP A 13 -18.80 3.06 -2.37
CA TRP A 13 -17.85 3.50 -3.40
C TRP A 13 -17.55 5.01 -3.27
N PRO A 14 -16.29 5.40 -3.00
CA PRO A 14 -15.98 6.77 -2.61
C PRO A 14 -15.76 7.74 -3.79
N TYR A 15 -15.57 7.23 -5.00
CA TYR A 15 -15.08 8.05 -6.13
C TYR A 15 -16.18 8.47 -7.11
N LEU A 16 -15.84 9.49 -7.90
CA LEU A 16 -16.60 9.89 -9.08
C LEU A 16 -16.01 9.27 -10.37
N PRO A 17 -16.83 9.08 -11.41
CA PRO A 17 -18.29 9.21 -11.41
C PRO A 17 -18.97 8.16 -10.51
N PRO A 18 -20.21 8.40 -10.04
CA PRO A 18 -20.91 7.41 -9.23
C PRO A 18 -21.16 6.15 -10.04
N VAL A 19 -21.11 5.01 -9.36
CA VAL A 19 -21.44 3.70 -9.94
C VAL A 19 -22.89 3.34 -9.61
N PRO A 20 -23.56 2.50 -10.42
CA PRO A 20 -24.95 2.11 -10.17
C PRO A 20 -25.16 1.31 -8.87
N ASP A 21 -24.10 0.68 -8.35
CA ASP A 21 -24.11 -0.26 -7.23
C ASP A 21 -23.13 0.12 -6.11
N PRO A 22 -23.18 1.36 -5.59
CA PRO A 22 -22.07 1.91 -4.79
C PRO A 22 -21.82 1.15 -3.48
N GLU A 23 -22.82 0.50 -2.91
CA GLU A 23 -22.69 -0.31 -1.69
C GLU A 23 -22.02 -1.67 -1.93
N ASN A 24 -21.99 -2.13 -3.19
CA ASN A 24 -21.41 -3.43 -3.55
C ASN A 24 -20.10 -3.28 -4.34
N HIS A 25 -19.91 -2.17 -5.05
CA HIS A 25 -18.86 -2.02 -6.05
C HIS A 25 -17.42 -2.25 -5.52
N GLY A 26 -17.20 -1.95 -4.25
CA GLY A 26 -15.94 -2.12 -3.52
C GLY A 26 -16.08 -2.89 -2.20
N ALA A 27 -17.20 -3.59 -2.01
CA ALA A 27 -17.45 -4.36 -0.79
C ALA A 27 -16.49 -5.55 -0.67
N VAL A 28 -16.23 -5.98 0.56
CA VAL A 28 -15.23 -7.03 0.83
C VAL A 28 -15.60 -8.36 0.19
N GLU A 29 -16.89 -8.65 0.03
CA GLU A 29 -17.39 -9.84 -0.65
C GLU A 29 -16.97 -9.85 -2.12
N GLN A 30 -16.90 -8.68 -2.77
CA GLN A 30 -16.36 -8.57 -4.13
C GLN A 30 -14.86 -8.85 -4.16
N LEU A 31 -14.11 -8.34 -3.19
CA LEU A 31 -12.68 -8.64 -3.08
C LEU A 31 -12.44 -10.14 -2.89
N ILE A 32 -13.14 -10.78 -1.94
CA ILE A 32 -13.05 -12.23 -1.69
C ILE A 32 -13.39 -13.01 -2.96
N HIS A 33 -14.47 -12.64 -3.66
CA HIS A 33 -14.82 -13.28 -4.93
C HIS A 33 -13.71 -13.14 -5.98
N GLN A 34 -13.14 -11.94 -6.16
CA GLN A 34 -12.05 -11.72 -7.09
C GLN A 34 -10.78 -12.49 -6.70
N MET A 35 -10.48 -12.61 -5.41
CA MET A 35 -9.38 -13.42 -4.91
C MET A 35 -9.59 -14.90 -5.26
N ASP A 36 -10.79 -15.44 -5.00
CA ASP A 36 -11.11 -16.85 -5.24
C ASP A 36 -11.04 -17.22 -6.72
N VAL A 37 -11.61 -16.40 -7.60
CA VAL A 37 -11.63 -16.70 -9.06
C VAL A 37 -10.25 -16.55 -9.72
N ASN A 38 -9.33 -15.79 -9.11
CA ASN A 38 -8.01 -15.51 -9.67
C ASN A 38 -6.86 -16.24 -8.94
N GLY A 39 -7.17 -17.02 -7.89
CA GLY A 39 -6.19 -17.80 -7.13
C GLY A 39 -5.29 -16.94 -6.24
N VAL A 40 -5.84 -15.89 -5.61
CA VAL A 40 -5.15 -15.08 -4.59
C VAL A 40 -5.51 -15.59 -3.20
N ASP A 41 -4.50 -15.99 -2.44
CA ASP A 41 -4.68 -16.69 -1.17
C ASP A 41 -5.04 -15.71 -0.03
N ARG A 42 -4.36 -14.58 0.05
CA ARG A 42 -4.54 -13.57 1.13
C ARG A 42 -4.48 -12.15 0.60
N ALA A 43 -4.95 -11.19 1.37
CA ALA A 43 -4.87 -9.78 1.03
C ALA A 43 -4.65 -8.89 2.26
N THR A 44 -3.90 -7.81 2.10
CA THR A 44 -3.82 -6.71 3.08
C THR A 44 -4.73 -5.59 2.62
N ILE A 45 -5.76 -5.28 3.41
CA ILE A 45 -6.68 -4.17 3.13
C ILE A 45 -6.07 -2.89 3.70
N VAL A 46 -5.65 -2.01 2.80
CA VAL A 46 -5.24 -0.64 3.09
C VAL A 46 -6.52 0.15 3.35
N CYS A 47 -6.75 0.54 4.61
CA CYS A 47 -7.95 1.30 4.97
C CYS A 47 -7.81 2.74 4.47
N ALA A 48 -8.93 3.34 4.07
CA ALA A 48 -8.98 4.76 3.71
C ALA A 48 -10.31 5.34 4.19
N GLN A 49 -10.24 6.20 5.19
CA GLN A 49 -11.39 6.87 5.79
C GLN A 49 -11.74 8.12 4.98
N ILE A 50 -12.32 7.89 3.80
CA ILE A 50 -12.60 8.94 2.81
C ILE A 50 -14.08 9.07 2.51
N PHE A 51 -14.51 10.32 2.33
CA PHE A 51 -15.85 10.72 1.89
C PHE A 51 -16.98 10.10 2.74
N ARG A 52 -17.60 9.00 2.28
CA ARG A 52 -18.73 8.36 2.97
C ARG A 52 -18.32 7.17 3.84
N ASN A 53 -17.02 6.96 4.04
CA ASN A 53 -16.47 5.79 4.74
C ASN A 53 -15.65 6.21 5.97
N PHE A 54 -16.18 7.11 6.82
CA PHE A 54 -15.47 7.56 8.02
C PHE A 54 -15.21 6.45 9.04
N ASP A 55 -15.94 5.35 8.96
CA ASP A 55 -15.83 4.15 9.79
C ASP A 55 -15.07 3.01 9.08
N ASN A 56 -14.27 3.32 8.04
CA ASN A 56 -13.64 2.29 7.21
C ASN A 56 -12.75 1.32 8.02
N ASN A 57 -12.05 1.81 9.05
CA ASN A 57 -11.28 0.94 9.93
C ASN A 57 -12.17 -0.10 10.66
N ASP A 58 -13.35 0.30 11.14
CA ASP A 58 -14.29 -0.61 11.80
C ASP A 58 -14.90 -1.60 10.79
N TYR A 59 -15.26 -1.13 9.60
CA TYR A 59 -15.76 -1.96 8.50
C TYR A 59 -14.76 -3.07 8.13
N VAL A 60 -13.48 -2.72 7.95
CA VAL A 60 -12.43 -3.68 7.62
C VAL A 60 -12.15 -4.63 8.79
N ALA A 61 -12.11 -4.13 10.03
CA ALA A 61 -11.95 -4.99 11.21
C ALA A 61 -13.08 -6.02 11.33
N ALA A 62 -14.33 -5.63 11.05
CA ALA A 62 -15.46 -6.56 11.01
C ALA A 62 -15.34 -7.59 9.86
N ALA A 63 -14.75 -7.21 8.73
CA ALA A 63 -14.47 -8.15 7.64
C ALA A 63 -13.41 -9.19 8.02
N LEU A 64 -12.38 -8.80 8.78
CA LEU A 64 -11.38 -9.75 9.29
C LEU A 64 -12.00 -10.84 10.17
N LYS A 65 -13.03 -10.53 10.96
CA LYS A 65 -13.75 -11.56 11.74
C LYS A 65 -14.44 -12.60 10.88
N ARG A 66 -14.91 -12.19 9.70
CA ARG A 66 -15.61 -13.07 8.74
C ARG A 66 -14.63 -13.86 7.87
N TYR A 67 -13.44 -13.32 7.62
CA TYR A 67 -12.41 -13.92 6.77
C TYR A 67 -11.01 -13.90 7.43
N PRO A 68 -10.84 -14.49 8.63
CA PRO A 68 -9.65 -14.29 9.46
C PRO A 68 -8.36 -14.84 8.84
N ASP A 69 -8.47 -15.90 8.05
CA ASP A 69 -7.33 -16.54 7.38
C ASP A 69 -7.01 -15.90 6.01
N ARG A 70 -7.86 -14.99 5.52
CA ARG A 70 -7.74 -14.39 4.19
C ARG A 70 -7.29 -12.93 4.23
N LEU A 71 -7.68 -12.19 5.27
CA LEU A 71 -7.50 -10.73 5.30
C LEU A 71 -6.60 -10.27 6.44
N GLU A 72 -5.80 -9.25 6.17
CA GLU A 72 -5.02 -8.50 7.16
C GLU A 72 -5.41 -7.01 7.07
N GLN A 73 -5.43 -6.30 8.20
CA GLN A 73 -5.82 -4.90 8.24
C GLN A 73 -4.62 -3.98 8.36
N PHE A 74 -4.53 -3.02 7.44
CA PHE A 74 -3.64 -1.88 7.49
C PHE A 74 -4.48 -0.63 7.79
N ALA A 75 -4.64 -0.29 9.06
CA ALA A 75 -5.63 0.71 9.51
C ALA A 75 -5.20 2.14 9.17
N ASP A 76 -6.14 2.98 8.76
CA ASP A 76 -5.90 4.38 8.44
C ASP A 76 -5.67 5.17 9.73
N VAL A 77 -4.48 5.73 9.87
CA VAL A 77 -4.08 6.52 11.04
C VAL A 77 -3.36 7.79 10.58
N ASP A 78 -3.89 8.91 11.03
CA ASP A 78 -3.30 10.24 10.81
C ASP A 78 -3.12 10.59 9.33
N SER A 79 -3.99 10.16 8.42
CA SER A 79 -3.89 10.48 6.99
C SER A 79 -4.41 11.89 6.65
N MET A 80 -4.06 12.41 5.47
CA MET A 80 -4.41 13.77 4.99
C MET A 80 -5.91 14.12 4.99
N TRP A 81 -6.79 13.12 5.07
CA TRP A 81 -8.24 13.30 5.15
C TRP A 81 -8.77 13.35 6.59
N SER A 82 -7.93 13.05 7.58
CA SER A 82 -8.26 13.12 8.98
C SER A 82 -8.19 14.56 9.47
N ASP A 83 -9.14 14.97 10.30
CA ASP A 83 -9.08 16.24 11.04
C ASP A 83 -7.86 16.32 11.99
N THR A 84 -7.24 15.17 12.29
CA THR A 84 -6.05 15.08 13.14
C THR A 84 -4.73 15.06 12.37
N TYR A 85 -4.74 15.14 11.05
CA TYR A 85 -3.54 15.03 10.20
C TYR A 85 -2.38 15.91 10.71
N HIS A 86 -1.29 15.27 11.13
CA HIS A 86 -0.07 15.92 11.63
C HIS A 86 -0.28 16.87 12.82
N THR A 87 -1.37 16.70 13.56
CA THR A 87 -1.64 17.44 14.81
C THR A 87 -0.99 16.76 16.01
N PRO A 88 -0.72 17.48 17.11
CA PRO A 88 -0.10 16.91 18.30
C PRO A 88 -0.80 15.66 18.84
N GLY A 89 -0.03 14.70 19.34
CA GLY A 89 -0.55 13.47 19.95
C GLY A 89 -0.80 12.32 18.96
N ALA A 90 -0.17 12.34 17.78
CA ALA A 90 -0.30 11.28 16.78
C ALA A 90 0.12 9.90 17.32
N ALA A 91 1.18 9.85 18.14
CA ALA A 91 1.65 8.61 18.77
C ALA A 91 0.57 7.94 19.63
N ALA A 92 -0.10 8.71 20.50
CA ALA A 92 -1.18 8.19 21.33
C ALA A 92 -2.36 7.67 20.48
N ARG A 93 -2.72 8.39 19.41
CA ARG A 93 -3.75 7.93 18.46
C ARG A 93 -3.37 6.60 17.78
N LEU A 94 -2.08 6.39 17.49
CA LEU A 94 -1.59 5.13 16.93
C LEU A 94 -1.68 3.98 17.94
N GLU A 95 -1.35 4.21 19.21
CA GLU A 95 -1.51 3.23 20.29
C GLU A 95 -2.98 2.83 20.45
N GLU A 96 -3.88 3.83 20.54
CA GLU A 96 -5.32 3.60 20.64
C GLU A 96 -5.86 2.81 19.43
N ALA A 97 -5.40 3.13 18.22
CA ALA A 97 -5.74 2.38 17.01
C ALA A 97 -5.27 0.92 17.09
N ALA A 98 -4.05 0.70 17.57
CA ALA A 98 -3.43 -0.61 17.71
C ALA A 98 -4.08 -1.47 18.80
N GLU A 99 -4.72 -0.86 19.80
CA GLU A 99 -5.54 -1.54 20.81
C GLU A 99 -6.95 -1.84 20.29
N ARG A 100 -7.53 -0.93 19.52
CA ARG A 100 -8.91 -1.04 19.03
C ARG A 100 -9.09 -2.05 17.90
N TRP A 101 -8.14 -2.11 16.96
CA TRP A 101 -8.27 -2.90 15.74
C TRP A 101 -7.21 -4.01 15.66
N PRO A 102 -7.52 -5.15 15.00
CA PRO A 102 -6.57 -6.23 14.76
C PRO A 102 -5.60 -5.89 13.62
N MET A 103 -4.94 -4.73 13.72
CA MET A 103 -4.07 -4.17 12.70
C MET A 103 -2.63 -4.66 12.84
N LYS A 104 -2.04 -5.10 11.72
CA LYS A 104 -0.60 -5.43 11.61
C LYS A 104 0.23 -4.27 11.07
N ALA A 105 -0.43 -3.30 10.46
CA ALA A 105 0.18 -2.10 9.91
C ALA A 105 -0.74 -0.92 10.14
N PHE A 106 -0.17 0.28 10.18
CA PHE A 106 -0.95 1.49 9.90
C PHE A 106 -0.75 1.89 8.44
N THR A 107 -1.72 2.62 7.91
CA THR A 107 -1.57 3.35 6.67
C THR A 107 -1.71 4.84 6.89
N HIS A 108 -0.85 5.59 6.21
CA HIS A 108 -0.72 7.03 6.35
C HIS A 108 -0.62 7.64 4.95
N TYR A 109 -1.63 8.38 4.54
CA TYR A 109 -1.63 9.10 3.27
C TYR A 109 -1.11 10.51 3.47
N VAL A 110 0.08 10.78 2.93
CA VAL A 110 0.69 12.12 3.00
C VAL A 110 0.09 13.00 1.91
N ALA A 111 -0.33 14.21 2.26
CA ALA A 111 -0.84 15.18 1.30
C ALA A 111 0.23 15.46 0.23
N ARG A 112 -0.18 15.60 -1.03
CA ARG A 112 0.75 15.77 -2.15
C ARG A 112 1.55 17.07 -2.04
N GLU A 113 0.94 18.07 -1.44
CA GLU A 113 1.45 19.43 -1.29
C GLU A 113 2.44 19.55 -0.13
N ASP A 114 2.50 18.56 0.75
CA ASP A 114 3.45 18.55 1.86
C ASP A 114 4.87 18.23 1.38
N ASP A 115 5.86 18.63 2.18
CA ASP A 115 7.27 18.26 2.00
C ASP A 115 7.68 17.07 2.89
N ALA A 116 6.70 16.49 3.60
CA ALA A 116 6.86 15.44 4.62
C ALA A 116 7.83 15.80 5.77
N SER A 117 8.09 17.09 6.03
CA SER A 117 8.95 17.53 7.14
C SER A 117 8.42 17.15 8.52
N TRP A 118 7.10 16.95 8.66
CA TRP A 118 6.46 16.45 9.88
C TRP A 118 7.09 15.14 10.38
N PHE A 119 7.59 14.28 9.49
CA PHE A 119 8.28 13.03 9.83
C PHE A 119 9.49 13.21 10.74
N SER A 120 10.10 14.41 10.74
CA SER A 120 11.23 14.76 11.60
C SER A 120 10.87 15.80 12.67
N SER A 121 9.59 16.13 12.82
CA SER A 121 9.09 16.89 13.96
C SER A 121 9.07 16.04 15.24
N PRO A 122 8.96 16.64 16.44
CA PRO A 122 8.81 15.88 17.68
C PRO A 122 7.66 14.87 17.63
N ASP A 123 6.46 15.28 17.17
CA ASP A 123 5.30 14.38 17.05
C ASP A 123 5.54 13.24 16.06
N GLY A 124 6.17 13.52 14.91
CA GLY A 124 6.50 12.48 13.93
C GLY A 124 7.54 11.49 14.46
N ILE A 125 8.56 11.97 15.17
CA ILE A 125 9.56 11.10 15.82
C ILE A 125 8.88 10.17 16.83
N ASP A 126 8.01 10.70 17.68
CA ASP A 126 7.29 9.89 18.66
C ASP A 126 6.33 8.90 17.97
N PHE A 127 5.66 9.31 16.90
CA PHE A 127 4.77 8.45 16.11
C PHE A 127 5.49 7.24 15.51
N PHE A 128 6.60 7.44 14.80
CA PHE A 128 7.35 6.34 14.18
C PHE A 128 8.06 5.46 15.20
N LYS A 129 8.55 6.05 16.30
CA LYS A 129 9.08 5.28 17.43
C LYS A 129 8.02 4.35 18.03
N THR A 130 6.80 4.86 18.20
CA THR A 130 5.67 4.08 18.70
C THR A 130 5.30 2.95 17.74
N ALA A 131 5.26 3.23 16.42
CA ALA A 131 5.02 2.21 15.41
C ALA A 131 6.03 1.05 15.47
N GLU A 132 7.32 1.38 15.59
CA GLU A 132 8.41 0.41 15.75
C GLU A 132 8.23 -0.44 17.03
N GLN A 133 7.95 0.20 18.16
CA GLN A 133 7.74 -0.47 19.45
C GLN A 133 6.53 -1.39 19.45
N LEU A 134 5.46 -1.02 18.74
CA LEU A 134 4.27 -1.85 18.57
C LEU A 134 4.48 -3.01 17.59
N GLY A 135 5.63 -3.06 16.88
CA GLY A 135 5.90 -4.08 15.86
C GLY A 135 4.97 -3.96 14.64
N LEU A 136 4.55 -2.73 14.32
CA LEU A 136 3.71 -2.44 13.16
C LEU A 136 4.55 -2.33 11.87
N ILE A 137 3.90 -2.52 10.74
CA ILE A 137 4.42 -2.07 9.43
C ILE A 137 3.91 -0.64 9.16
N ALA A 138 4.77 0.22 8.62
CA ALA A 138 4.41 1.54 8.15
C ALA A 138 4.04 1.50 6.66
N SER A 139 2.75 1.41 6.33
CA SER A 139 2.28 1.39 4.93
C SER A 139 1.90 2.79 4.44
N ILE A 140 2.84 3.50 3.82
CA ILE A 140 2.71 4.95 3.57
C ILE A 140 2.44 5.24 2.10
N ALA A 141 1.45 6.11 1.83
CA ALA A 141 1.24 6.69 0.50
C ALA A 141 2.11 7.94 0.36
N LEU A 142 3.06 7.89 -0.57
CA LEU A 142 4.06 8.93 -0.79
C LEU A 142 4.18 9.26 -2.27
N ALA A 143 4.63 10.48 -2.55
CA ALA A 143 5.09 10.90 -3.86
C ALA A 143 6.64 10.87 -3.90
N PRO A 144 7.25 10.97 -5.10
CA PRO A 144 8.71 10.94 -5.23
C PRO A 144 9.41 12.01 -4.39
N HIS A 145 8.87 13.24 -4.31
CA HIS A 145 9.49 14.33 -3.55
C HIS A 145 9.51 14.10 -2.03
N HIS A 146 8.69 13.20 -1.49
CA HIS A 146 8.71 12.84 -0.07
C HIS A 146 9.82 11.83 0.30
N GLN A 147 10.42 11.15 -0.68
CA GLN A 147 11.34 10.02 -0.43
C GLN A 147 12.56 10.40 0.42
N GLY A 148 13.05 11.65 0.28
CA GLY A 148 14.15 12.13 1.11
C GLY A 148 13.84 12.19 2.60
N GLN A 149 12.59 12.49 2.99
CA GLN A 149 12.18 12.46 4.40
C GLN A 149 11.91 11.02 4.86
N LEU A 150 11.30 10.18 4.01
CA LEU A 150 11.12 8.76 4.30
C LEU A 150 12.46 8.10 4.68
N ARG A 151 13.50 8.29 3.86
CA ARG A 151 14.83 7.71 4.11
C ARG A 151 15.38 8.10 5.49
N LYS A 152 15.25 9.37 5.90
CA LYS A 152 15.68 9.81 7.24
C LYS A 152 14.96 9.10 8.37
N VAL A 153 13.65 8.83 8.22
CA VAL A 153 12.89 8.07 9.24
C VAL A 153 13.34 6.62 9.23
N ALA A 154 13.48 6.01 8.05
CA ALA A 154 13.90 4.62 7.92
C ALA A 154 15.31 4.37 8.47
N GLU A 155 16.23 5.33 8.34
CA GLU A 155 17.55 5.29 8.98
C GLU A 155 17.48 5.40 10.52
N ARG A 156 16.51 6.18 11.05
CA ARG A 156 16.30 6.31 12.50
C ARG A 156 15.63 5.08 13.12
N HIS A 157 14.81 4.37 12.34
CA HIS A 157 14.01 3.21 12.77
C HIS A 157 14.31 1.98 11.90
N PRO A 158 15.51 1.39 12.02
CA PRO A 158 15.93 0.28 11.16
C PRO A 158 15.08 -0.99 11.34
N ASP A 159 14.36 -1.14 12.45
CA ASP A 159 13.48 -2.29 12.71
C ASP A 159 12.04 -2.04 12.24
N LEU A 160 11.67 -0.79 11.93
CA LEU A 160 10.39 -0.46 11.32
C LEU A 160 10.42 -0.68 9.81
N VAL A 161 9.51 -1.53 9.33
CA VAL A 161 9.33 -1.80 7.90
C VAL A 161 8.45 -0.70 7.28
N PHE A 162 8.94 -0.09 6.20
CA PHE A 162 8.20 0.87 5.39
C PHE A 162 7.76 0.23 4.09
N LEU A 163 6.47 0.29 3.78
CA LEU A 163 5.89 -0.27 2.56
C LEU A 163 5.21 0.82 1.74
N CYS A 164 5.92 1.32 0.73
CA CYS A 164 5.52 2.46 -0.08
C CYS A 164 4.42 2.09 -1.10
N HIS A 165 3.35 2.87 -1.16
CA HIS A 165 2.23 2.60 -2.06
C HIS A 165 2.56 2.86 -3.52
N HIS A 166 1.96 2.10 -4.43
CA HIS A 166 1.90 2.34 -5.88
C HIS A 166 3.18 2.89 -6.51
N MET A 167 4.30 2.18 -6.33
CA MET A 167 5.59 2.61 -6.87
C MET A 167 5.99 4.03 -6.41
N SER A 168 5.58 4.46 -5.22
CA SER A 168 5.80 5.81 -4.67
C SER A 168 5.28 6.94 -5.56
N GLY A 169 4.18 6.71 -6.28
CA GLY A 169 3.53 7.73 -7.12
C GLY A 169 4.29 8.06 -8.40
N LEU A 170 5.22 7.20 -8.84
CA LEU A 170 5.97 7.36 -10.07
C LEU A 170 5.08 7.50 -11.32
N ARG A 171 5.66 8.11 -12.35
CA ARG A 171 5.10 8.30 -13.69
C ARG A 171 6.15 7.93 -14.73
N ALA A 172 5.71 7.37 -15.85
CA ALA A 172 6.54 7.02 -17.01
C ALA A 172 6.60 8.15 -18.06
N HIS A 173 6.01 9.31 -17.74
CA HIS A 173 5.85 10.47 -18.63
C HIS A 173 6.09 11.76 -17.82
N GLY A 174 6.30 12.87 -18.54
CA GLY A 174 6.64 14.16 -17.95
C GLY A 174 8.15 14.39 -17.84
N ASP A 175 8.56 15.66 -17.82
CA ASP A 175 9.97 16.06 -17.84
C ASP A 175 10.73 15.64 -16.56
N ASP A 176 10.01 15.40 -15.46
CA ASP A 176 10.55 15.01 -14.16
C ASP A 176 10.59 13.49 -13.92
N ALA A 177 10.05 12.68 -14.84
CA ALA A 177 9.93 11.22 -14.68
C ALA A 177 11.26 10.55 -14.32
N ARG A 178 12.34 10.90 -15.02
CA ARG A 178 13.68 10.36 -14.78
C ARG A 178 14.19 10.70 -13.38
N ALA A 179 14.17 11.98 -13.01
CA ALA A 179 14.64 12.43 -11.69
C ALA A 179 13.81 11.82 -10.54
N ASN A 180 12.51 11.64 -10.75
CA ASN A 180 11.62 11.01 -9.78
C ASN A 180 11.97 9.53 -9.55
N ILE A 181 12.28 8.78 -10.62
CA ILE A 181 12.70 7.38 -10.50
C ILE A 181 14.03 7.27 -9.79
N ASP A 182 15.02 8.05 -10.19
CA ASP A 182 16.34 8.08 -9.55
C ASP A 182 16.22 8.32 -8.03
N ASN A 183 15.32 9.23 -7.62
CA ASN A 183 15.08 9.52 -6.20
C ASN A 183 14.30 8.41 -5.46
N VAL A 184 13.39 7.69 -6.12
CA VAL A 184 12.66 6.56 -5.52
C VAL A 184 13.57 5.34 -5.39
N ILE A 185 14.34 5.00 -6.42
CA ILE A 185 15.25 3.85 -6.38
C ILE A 185 16.40 4.06 -5.39
N GLU A 186 16.79 5.30 -5.10
CA GLU A 186 17.75 5.60 -4.01
C GLU A 186 17.29 5.02 -2.66
N SER A 187 15.98 4.95 -2.42
CA SER A 187 15.40 4.37 -1.19
C SER A 187 15.62 2.86 -1.08
N SER A 188 15.93 2.15 -2.17
CA SER A 188 16.26 0.70 -2.15
C SER A 188 17.54 0.37 -1.37
N LYS A 189 18.40 1.36 -1.13
CA LYS A 189 19.64 1.19 -0.34
C LYS A 189 19.36 0.92 1.14
N LEU A 190 18.15 1.20 1.62
CA LEU A 190 17.73 0.93 2.99
C LEU A 190 16.93 -0.38 3.04
N PRO A 191 17.40 -1.41 3.79
CA PRO A 191 16.83 -2.75 3.73
C PRO A 191 15.41 -2.86 4.34
N ASN A 192 14.97 -1.84 5.07
CA ASN A 192 13.64 -1.74 5.68
C ASN A 192 12.64 -0.97 4.82
N ILE A 193 13.00 -0.52 3.61
CA ILE A 193 12.07 0.10 2.66
C ILE A 193 11.69 -0.90 1.56
N PHE A 194 10.39 -1.12 1.42
CA PHE A 194 9.75 -1.98 0.46
C PHE A 194 8.85 -1.17 -0.47
N LEU A 195 8.67 -1.65 -1.70
CA LEU A 195 7.89 -0.97 -2.73
C LEU A 195 6.71 -1.83 -3.18
N LYS A 196 5.48 -1.30 -3.09
CA LYS A 196 4.32 -2.00 -3.63
C LYS A 196 4.29 -1.89 -5.15
N LEU A 197 4.50 -3.02 -5.83
CA LEU A 197 4.28 -3.20 -7.27
C LEU A 197 2.78 -3.29 -7.55
N SER A 198 2.14 -2.13 -7.59
CA SER A 198 0.70 -1.97 -7.72
C SER A 198 0.40 -0.69 -8.49
N GLY A 199 -0.83 -0.57 -9.01
CA GLY A 199 -1.26 0.66 -9.66
C GLY A 199 -0.53 0.97 -10.98
N PHE A 200 -0.21 -0.06 -11.78
CA PHE A 200 0.45 0.10 -13.09
C PHE A 200 -0.20 1.18 -13.97
N HIS A 201 -1.53 1.27 -13.93
CA HIS A 201 -2.31 2.26 -14.68
C HIS A 201 -2.07 3.71 -14.24
N TYR A 202 -1.50 3.95 -13.05
CA TYR A 202 -1.12 5.29 -12.62
C TYR A 202 0.16 5.78 -13.32
N LEU A 203 1.03 4.88 -13.78
CA LEU A 203 2.32 5.26 -14.37
C LEU A 203 2.16 5.85 -15.77
N THR A 204 1.07 5.52 -16.47
CA THR A 204 0.83 5.90 -17.88
C THR A 204 -0.17 7.04 -18.01
N ASP A 205 -0.05 7.83 -19.09
CA ASP A 205 -1.10 8.74 -19.57
C ASP A 205 -2.18 8.01 -20.41
N THR A 206 -2.01 6.71 -20.67
CA THR A 206 -2.88 5.88 -21.50
C THR A 206 -3.46 4.70 -20.70
N PRO A 207 -4.34 4.95 -19.71
CA PRO A 207 -4.75 3.96 -18.71
C PRO A 207 -5.57 2.78 -19.25
N TRP A 208 -6.01 2.83 -20.51
CA TRP A 208 -6.70 1.73 -21.19
C TRP A 208 -5.75 0.75 -21.91
N ASN A 209 -4.46 1.10 -22.07
CA ASN A 209 -3.53 0.36 -22.93
C ASN A 209 -2.82 -0.79 -22.21
N PHE A 210 -3.58 -1.71 -21.62
CA PHE A 210 -3.04 -2.92 -20.99
C PHE A 210 -2.12 -3.71 -21.96
N PRO A 211 -0.93 -4.19 -21.55
CA PRO A 211 -0.39 -4.21 -20.18
C PRO A 211 0.50 -3.00 -19.82
N TYR A 212 0.34 -1.87 -20.49
CA TYR A 212 1.11 -0.62 -20.31
C TYR A 212 2.58 -0.71 -20.74
N PRO A 213 2.85 -1.10 -22.01
CA PRO A 213 4.21 -1.27 -22.50
C PRO A 213 5.07 0.01 -22.42
N ASP A 214 4.43 1.18 -22.42
CA ASP A 214 5.07 2.50 -22.24
C ASP A 214 5.65 2.71 -20.84
N THR A 215 5.18 1.96 -19.85
CA THR A 215 5.66 2.03 -18.45
C THR A 215 6.82 1.08 -18.16
N ARG A 216 7.25 0.31 -19.17
CA ARG A 216 8.14 -0.84 -18.99
C ARG A 216 9.45 -0.58 -18.27
N TRP A 217 10.13 0.44 -18.73
CA TRP A 217 11.40 0.85 -18.18
C TRP A 217 11.32 1.22 -16.68
N VAL A 218 10.17 1.75 -16.20
CA VAL A 218 10.01 2.14 -14.80
C VAL A 218 10.02 0.94 -13.86
N TYR A 219 9.25 -0.11 -14.21
CA TYR A 219 9.19 -1.30 -13.37
C TYR A 219 10.44 -2.17 -13.50
N GLU A 220 11.13 -2.14 -14.65
CA GLU A 220 12.44 -2.79 -14.81
C GLU A 220 13.48 -2.15 -13.89
N GLU A 221 13.62 -0.82 -13.91
CA GLU A 221 14.59 -0.12 -13.05
C GLU A 221 14.25 -0.25 -11.55
N CYS A 222 12.96 -0.23 -11.20
CA CYS A 222 12.56 -0.47 -9.81
C CYS A 222 12.87 -1.90 -9.37
N TYR A 223 12.69 -2.90 -10.23
CA TYR A 223 13.08 -4.28 -9.92
C TYR A 223 14.59 -4.45 -9.83
N GLU A 224 15.37 -3.84 -10.72
CA GLU A 224 16.84 -3.85 -10.64
C GLU A 224 17.34 -3.26 -9.31
N ALA A 225 16.66 -2.25 -8.78
CA ALA A 225 17.02 -1.61 -7.52
C ALA A 225 16.50 -2.35 -6.27
N PHE A 226 15.21 -2.68 -6.22
CA PHE A 226 14.57 -3.26 -5.03
C PHE A 226 14.60 -4.80 -5.00
N GLY A 227 14.68 -5.46 -6.16
CA GLY A 227 14.60 -6.91 -6.28
C GLY A 227 13.38 -7.49 -5.56
N THR A 228 13.63 -8.45 -4.66
CA THR A 228 12.58 -9.12 -3.87
C THR A 228 11.96 -8.24 -2.77
N ASN A 229 12.46 -7.01 -2.54
CA ASN A 229 11.82 -6.05 -1.63
C ASN A 229 10.60 -5.34 -2.26
N MET A 230 10.16 -5.81 -3.44
CA MET A 230 8.87 -5.43 -4.00
C MET A 230 7.76 -6.37 -3.52
N CYS A 231 6.53 -5.88 -3.45
CA CYS A 231 5.35 -6.68 -3.13
C CYS A 231 4.23 -6.36 -4.13
N TRP A 232 3.72 -7.36 -4.84
CA TRP A 232 2.62 -7.17 -5.77
C TRP A 232 1.33 -6.75 -5.04
N GLY A 233 0.53 -5.87 -5.64
CA GLY A 233 -0.80 -5.53 -5.13
C GLY A 233 -1.77 -5.15 -6.25
N SER A 234 -3.04 -5.50 -6.11
CA SER A 234 -4.03 -5.39 -7.19
C SER A 234 -4.55 -3.97 -7.40
N ASP A 235 -4.52 -3.14 -6.36
CA ASP A 235 -5.24 -1.87 -6.24
C ASP A 235 -6.76 -2.01 -6.40
N PHE A 236 -7.32 -3.21 -6.18
CA PHE A 236 -8.76 -3.41 -6.16
C PHE A 236 -9.41 -2.60 -5.03
N PRO A 237 -10.59 -1.99 -5.22
CA PRO A 237 -11.40 -1.92 -6.44
C PRO A 237 -11.07 -0.72 -7.33
N VAL A 238 -10.12 0.13 -6.96
CA VAL A 238 -9.77 1.35 -7.72
C VAL A 238 -9.28 0.99 -9.12
N VAL A 239 -8.50 -0.08 -9.21
CA VAL A 239 -7.97 -0.65 -10.45
C VAL A 239 -9.05 -0.89 -11.51
N LYS A 240 -10.32 -1.11 -11.12
CA LYS A 240 -11.45 -1.35 -12.03
C LYS A 240 -11.71 -0.21 -13.00
N LYS A 241 -11.16 0.98 -12.76
CA LYS A 241 -11.21 2.11 -13.71
C LYS A 241 -10.39 1.85 -14.99
N SER A 242 -9.43 0.93 -14.92
CA SER A 242 -8.41 0.73 -15.96
C SER A 242 -8.16 -0.74 -16.29
N MET A 243 -8.26 -1.64 -15.31
CA MET A 243 -8.04 -3.07 -15.45
C MET A 243 -9.01 -3.91 -14.60
N THR A 244 -9.15 -5.17 -14.97
CA THR A 244 -9.70 -6.18 -14.06
C THR A 244 -8.69 -6.57 -12.97
N HIS A 245 -9.17 -7.20 -11.89
CA HIS A 245 -8.30 -7.78 -10.86
C HIS A 245 -7.31 -8.80 -11.47
N LEU A 246 -7.77 -9.67 -12.38
CA LEU A 246 -6.88 -10.61 -13.08
C LEU A 246 -5.81 -9.89 -13.91
N GLN A 247 -6.18 -8.86 -14.67
CA GLN A 247 -5.20 -8.07 -15.43
C GLN A 247 -4.18 -7.41 -14.52
N SER A 248 -4.56 -6.94 -13.32
CA SER A 248 -3.57 -6.39 -12.36
C SER A 248 -2.53 -7.43 -11.91
N LEU A 249 -2.93 -8.71 -11.80
CA LEU A 249 -2.02 -9.81 -11.51
C LEU A 249 -1.16 -10.15 -12.73
N GLU A 250 -1.76 -10.26 -13.91
CA GLU A 250 -1.07 -10.64 -15.14
C GLU A 250 -0.11 -9.56 -15.67
N ALA A 251 -0.40 -8.28 -15.42
CA ALA A 251 0.51 -7.17 -15.68
C ALA A 251 1.89 -7.44 -15.07
N PHE A 252 1.93 -8.07 -13.90
CA PHE A 252 3.17 -8.52 -13.29
C PHE A 252 3.54 -9.95 -13.70
N ARG A 253 2.68 -10.93 -13.40
CA ARG A 253 2.98 -12.37 -13.48
C ARG A 253 3.43 -12.82 -14.88
N THR A 254 2.80 -12.26 -15.91
CA THR A 254 3.01 -12.63 -17.31
C THR A 254 3.81 -11.57 -18.07
N HIS A 255 3.57 -10.28 -17.82
CA HIS A 255 4.14 -9.21 -18.65
C HIS A 255 5.44 -8.59 -18.11
N CYS A 256 5.84 -8.93 -16.88
CA CYS A 256 7.18 -8.63 -16.36
C CYS A 256 8.14 -9.81 -16.57
N ASP A 257 8.41 -10.16 -17.83
CA ASP A 257 9.23 -11.31 -18.24
C ASP A 257 10.74 -11.17 -17.93
N PHE A 258 11.18 -9.99 -17.50
CA PHE A 258 12.53 -9.71 -17.01
C PHE A 258 12.74 -10.14 -15.55
N VAL A 259 11.66 -10.49 -14.83
CA VAL A 259 11.73 -10.97 -13.44
C VAL A 259 11.90 -12.49 -13.42
N SER A 260 12.88 -12.97 -12.66
CA SER A 260 13.13 -14.41 -12.50
C SER A 260 11.94 -15.12 -11.87
N THR A 261 11.79 -16.43 -12.10
CA THR A 261 10.70 -17.21 -11.49
C THR A 261 10.75 -17.14 -9.96
N ASP A 262 11.94 -17.25 -9.37
CA ASP A 262 12.12 -17.25 -7.92
C ASP A 262 11.77 -15.88 -7.32
N ASP A 263 12.19 -14.78 -7.94
CA ASP A 263 11.84 -13.43 -7.48
C ASP A 263 10.36 -13.14 -7.68
N ARG A 264 9.76 -13.66 -8.76
CA ARG A 264 8.32 -13.52 -8.99
C ARG A 264 7.52 -14.16 -7.88
N ASP A 265 7.90 -15.35 -7.42
CA ASP A 265 7.23 -16.02 -6.29
C ASP A 265 7.41 -15.24 -4.98
N ALA A 266 8.59 -14.64 -4.76
CA ALA A 266 8.82 -13.75 -3.63
C ALA A 266 7.92 -12.50 -3.68
N ILE A 267 7.90 -11.78 -4.81
CA ILE A 267 7.15 -10.54 -4.98
C ILE A 267 5.63 -10.79 -4.98
N LEU A 268 5.16 -11.93 -5.50
CA LEU A 268 3.74 -12.30 -5.49
C LEU A 268 3.18 -12.58 -4.11
N GLY A 269 4.01 -12.90 -3.11
CA GLY A 269 3.51 -13.16 -1.76
C GLY A 269 4.54 -13.60 -0.74
N GLY A 270 5.65 -14.22 -1.15
CA GLY A 270 6.68 -14.69 -0.21
C GLY A 270 7.27 -13.59 0.67
N THR A 271 7.60 -12.43 0.08
CA THR A 271 8.14 -11.28 0.80
C THR A 271 7.12 -10.74 1.82
N LEU A 272 5.89 -10.48 1.37
CA LEU A 272 4.85 -9.94 2.26
C LEU A 272 4.48 -10.92 3.37
N ASP A 273 4.43 -12.21 3.10
CA ASP A 273 4.17 -13.22 4.14
C ASP A 273 5.24 -13.16 5.25
N ALA A 274 6.51 -13.08 4.87
CA ALA A 274 7.61 -12.94 5.84
C ALA A 274 7.46 -11.66 6.69
N LEU A 275 7.07 -10.53 6.09
CA LEU A 275 6.82 -9.28 6.81
C LEU A 275 5.64 -9.41 7.78
N LEU A 276 4.51 -9.97 7.32
CA LEU A 276 3.31 -10.16 8.15
C LEU A 276 3.52 -11.15 9.30
N ASN A 277 4.43 -12.11 9.15
CA ASN A 277 4.79 -13.07 10.19
C ASN A 277 5.76 -12.50 11.23
N ARG A 278 6.54 -11.48 10.86
CA ARG A 278 7.43 -10.73 11.77
C ARG A 278 6.72 -9.59 12.50
N SER A 279 5.68 -9.01 11.89
CA SER A 279 4.84 -7.98 12.52
C SER A 279 4.11 -8.52 13.75
N ARG A 280 3.56 -7.62 14.56
CA ARG A 280 2.79 -7.96 15.76
C ARG A 280 1.70 -9.01 15.48
N ARG A 281 1.45 -9.85 16.48
CA ARG A 281 0.34 -10.78 16.48
C ARG A 281 -0.94 -10.05 16.84
N VAL A 282 -2.03 -10.42 16.17
CA VAL A 282 -3.36 -9.84 16.36
C VAL A 282 -4.37 -10.96 16.51
N ASP A 283 -5.38 -10.72 17.34
CA ASP A 283 -6.55 -11.59 17.47
C ASP A 283 -7.65 -11.06 16.53
N LYS A 284 -8.11 -11.90 15.61
CA LYS A 284 -9.15 -11.55 14.62
C LYS A 284 -10.53 -12.09 15.01
N SER A 285 -10.70 -12.63 16.22
CA SER A 285 -12.00 -13.09 16.73
C SER A 285 -12.96 -11.96 17.07
#